data_AF-A0A2T6DMP6-F1
#
_entry.id   AF-A0A2T6DMP6-F1
#
_cell.length_a   1.000
_cell.length_b   1.000
_cell.length_c   1.000
_cell.angle_alpha   90.00
_cell.angle_beta   90.00
_cell.angle_gamma   90.00
#
_symmetry.space_group_name_H-M   'P 1'
#
loop_
_entity.id
_entity.type
_entity.pdbx_description
1 polymer ?
#
loop_
_entity_poly.entity_id
_entity_poly.type
_entity_poly.pdbx_seq_one_letter_code
_entity_poly.pdbx_strand_id
1 'polypeptide(L)'
;MLLLPLFDPPGVLTRTDYRNTMKLQGWDRLHWGTPPTQPDRGGTQKIAMEITLNPTEFLLMVLKIAYAAVCVDRDRSDFDENYAEDLLLGRRNDVANFVGSDPQGRQLYSEGTHNIRCFNVEVDGAVYSGANVQLFAKHASNPYTAIVARRESVPR
;
A
#
# COMPACT_ATOMS: atom_id res chain seq x y z
N MET A 1 -12.63 -16.29 -8.97
CA MET A 1 -12.01 -14.99 -9.31
C MET A 1 -12.05 -14.13 -8.08
N LEU A 2 -10.90 -13.58 -7.67
CA LEU A 2 -10.81 -12.62 -6.57
C LEU A 2 -10.54 -11.23 -7.16
N LEU A 3 -11.12 -10.20 -6.55
CA LEU A 3 -10.99 -8.82 -6.99
C LEU A 3 -10.31 -8.01 -5.89
N LEU A 4 -9.20 -7.35 -6.22
CA LEU A 4 -8.49 -6.47 -5.30
C LEU A 4 -8.60 -5.02 -5.80
N PRO A 5 -8.94 -4.06 -4.93
CA PRO A 5 -9.11 -2.67 -5.34
C PRO A 5 -7.75 -2.02 -5.67
N LEU A 6 -7.73 -1.18 -6.70
CA LEU A 6 -6.59 -0.34 -7.03
C LEU A 6 -6.90 1.11 -6.64
N PHE A 7 -5.99 1.76 -5.93
CA PHE A 7 -6.14 3.14 -5.44
C PHE A 7 -5.10 4.07 -6.05
N ASP A 8 -5.26 5.38 -5.88
CA ASP A 8 -4.15 6.31 -6.04
C ASP A 8 -2.98 5.92 -5.10
N PRO A 9 -1.72 6.27 -5.44
CA PRO A 9 -0.59 6.07 -4.53
C PRO A 9 -0.75 6.89 -3.23
N PRO A 10 0.04 6.59 -2.17
CA PRO A 10 -0.03 7.32 -0.92
C PRO A 10 0.16 8.83 -1.11
N GLY A 11 -0.78 9.62 -0.58
CA GLY A 11 -0.75 11.09 -0.70
C GLY A 11 0.55 11.74 -0.24
N VAL A 12 1.20 11.19 0.81
CA VAL A 12 2.50 11.68 1.30
C VAL A 12 3.65 11.54 0.29
N LEU A 13 3.48 10.71 -0.75
CA LEU A 13 4.46 10.52 -1.82
C LEU A 13 4.14 11.32 -3.09
N THR A 14 2.89 11.76 -3.28
CA THR A 14 2.40 12.29 -4.57
C THR A 14 2.20 13.81 -4.59
N ARG A 15 2.61 14.54 -3.54
CA ARG A 15 2.47 16.01 -3.42
C ARG A 15 1.05 16.50 -3.66
N THR A 16 0.07 15.63 -3.47
CA THR A 16 -1.34 15.96 -3.67
C THR A 16 -1.89 16.40 -2.32
N ASP A 17 -2.68 17.47 -2.28
CA ASP A 17 -3.28 17.99 -1.04
C ASP A 17 -3.82 16.84 -0.19
N TYR A 18 -3.54 16.87 1.11
CA TYR A 18 -3.90 15.83 2.07
C TYR A 18 -5.36 15.41 1.87
N ARG A 19 -5.59 14.20 1.35
CA ARG A 19 -6.94 13.74 0.96
C ARG A 19 -7.50 12.87 2.07
N ASN A 20 -8.68 13.23 2.57
CA ASN A 20 -9.50 12.33 3.37
C ASN A 20 -10.30 11.34 2.49
N THR A 21 -10.19 11.45 1.18
CA THR A 21 -10.97 10.64 0.22
C THR A 21 -10.07 9.69 -0.57
N MET A 22 -10.39 8.39 -0.50
CA MET A 22 -9.75 7.36 -1.31
C MET A 22 -10.30 7.44 -2.74
N LYS A 23 -9.42 7.41 -3.75
CA LYS A 23 -9.83 7.36 -5.16
C LYS A 23 -9.53 5.97 -5.74
N LEU A 24 -10.59 5.20 -5.97
CA LEU A 24 -10.52 3.92 -6.65
C LEU A 24 -10.20 4.13 -8.14
N GLN A 25 -9.10 3.56 -8.61
CA GLN A 25 -8.66 3.59 -10.01
C GLN A 25 -9.18 2.40 -10.81
N GLY A 26 -9.46 1.28 -10.15
CA GLY A 26 -9.89 0.07 -10.81
C GLY A 26 -9.74 -1.14 -9.89
N TRP A 27 -9.56 -2.30 -10.51
CA TRP A 27 -9.48 -3.58 -9.81
C TRP A 27 -8.44 -4.49 -10.47
N ASP A 28 -7.66 -5.18 -9.66
CA ASP A 28 -6.94 -6.36 -10.09
C ASP A 28 -7.87 -7.56 -10.12
N ARG A 29 -7.82 -8.29 -11.23
CA ARG A 29 -8.57 -9.53 -11.44
C ARG A 29 -7.64 -10.71 -11.26
N LEU A 30 -7.81 -11.41 -10.15
CA LEU A 30 -7.04 -12.59 -9.83
C LEU A 30 -7.79 -13.84 -10.30
N HIS A 31 -7.12 -14.58 -11.19
CA HIS A 31 -7.60 -15.83 -11.76
C HIS A 31 -6.98 -17.03 -11.04
N TRP A 32 -7.79 -18.05 -10.81
CA TRP A 32 -7.33 -19.33 -10.28
C TRP A 32 -7.03 -20.25 -11.48
N GLY A 33 -5.75 -20.44 -11.78
CA GLY A 33 -5.26 -21.13 -12.97
C GLY A 33 -3.82 -20.74 -13.26
N THR A 34 -3.36 -20.92 -14.50
CA THR A 34 -2.04 -20.42 -14.94
C THR A 34 -1.99 -18.91 -14.73
N PRO A 35 -1.09 -18.39 -13.87
CA PRO A 35 -1.01 -16.96 -13.62
C PRO A 35 -0.69 -16.22 -14.91
N PRO A 36 -1.36 -15.08 -15.19
CA PRO A 36 -0.91 -14.22 -16.28
C PRO A 36 0.49 -13.69 -15.95
N THR A 37 1.31 -13.47 -16.98
CA THR A 37 2.65 -12.88 -16.81
C THR A 37 2.60 -11.42 -16.38
N GLN A 38 1.45 -10.76 -16.52
CA GLN A 38 1.20 -9.37 -16.11
C GLN A 38 -0.14 -9.24 -15.38
N PRO A 39 -0.33 -8.21 -14.55
CA PRO A 39 -1.60 -7.96 -13.87
C PRO A 39 -2.76 -7.76 -14.84
N ASP A 40 -3.89 -8.45 -14.64
CA ASP A 40 -5.14 -8.22 -15.37
C ASP A 40 -5.98 -7.17 -14.64
N ARG A 41 -6.28 -6.04 -15.32
CA ARG A 41 -6.93 -4.87 -14.73
C ARG A 41 -8.32 -4.63 -15.30
N GLY A 42 -9.28 -4.35 -14.41
CA GLY A 42 -10.62 -3.89 -14.75
C GLY A 42 -10.85 -2.42 -14.40
N GLY A 43 -11.61 -1.69 -15.22
CA GLY A 43 -12.06 -0.33 -14.91
C GLY A 43 -13.12 -0.29 -13.80
N THR A 44 -13.36 0.91 -13.25
CA THR A 44 -14.27 1.14 -12.11
C THR A 44 -15.75 0.82 -12.41
N GLN A 45 -16.17 0.94 -13.67
CA GLN A 45 -17.57 0.73 -14.09
C GLN A 45 -18.02 -0.74 -14.13
N LYS A 46 -17.12 -1.72 -13.98
CA LYS A 46 -17.42 -3.13 -14.36
C LYS A 46 -17.81 -4.07 -13.21
N ILE A 47 -17.97 -3.61 -11.97
CA ILE A 47 -18.27 -4.51 -10.86
C ILE A 47 -19.38 -3.91 -9.99
N ALA A 48 -20.62 -4.08 -10.44
CA ALA A 48 -21.78 -4.21 -9.57
C ALA A 48 -21.87 -5.69 -9.17
N MET A 49 -20.91 -6.17 -8.37
CA MET A 49 -21.03 -7.45 -7.68
C MET A 49 -20.71 -7.17 -6.23
N GLU A 50 -21.52 -7.75 -5.34
CA GLU A 50 -21.54 -7.61 -3.89
C GLU A 50 -20.16 -7.83 -3.26
N ILE A 51 -19.28 -6.84 -3.35
CA ILE A 51 -18.05 -6.82 -2.58
C ILE A 51 -18.35 -6.00 -1.33
N THR A 52 -18.58 -6.69 -0.22
CA THR A 52 -18.65 -6.12 1.14
C THR A 52 -17.25 -5.73 1.63
N LEU A 53 -16.41 -5.16 0.76
CA LEU A 53 -15.09 -4.69 1.17
C LEU A 53 -15.19 -3.22 1.49
N ASN A 54 -15.09 -2.87 2.77
CA ASN A 54 -14.90 -1.49 3.18
C ASN A 54 -13.47 -1.07 2.77
N PRO A 55 -13.30 -0.12 1.82
CA PRO A 55 -11.98 0.25 1.33
C PRO A 55 -11.04 0.75 2.44
N THR A 56 -11.59 1.43 3.45
CA THR A 56 -10.81 1.90 4.60
C THR A 56 -10.25 0.73 5.41
N GLU A 57 -11.07 -0.27 5.70
CA GLU A 57 -10.63 -1.47 6.44
C GLU A 57 -9.56 -2.24 5.67
N PHE A 58 -9.71 -2.33 4.35
CA PHE A 58 -8.72 -2.96 3.49
C PHE A 58 -7.38 -2.21 3.51
N LEU A 59 -7.38 -0.88 3.38
CA LEU A 59 -6.15 -0.09 3.48
C LEU A 59 -5.52 -0.16 4.87
N LEU A 60 -6.33 -0.18 5.94
CA LEU A 60 -5.83 -0.37 7.31
C LEU A 60 -5.21 -1.77 7.51
N MET A 61 -5.77 -2.81 6.89
CA MET A 61 -5.17 -4.14 6.89
C MET A 61 -3.79 -4.11 6.22
N VAL A 62 -3.67 -3.47 5.06
CA VAL A 62 -2.38 -3.30 4.37
C VAL A 62 -1.39 -2.51 5.25
N LEU A 63 -1.84 -1.42 5.88
CA LEU A 63 -1.03 -0.62 6.79
C LEU A 63 -0.51 -1.46 7.97
N LYS A 64 -1.35 -2.31 8.56
CA LYS A 64 -0.96 -3.22 9.65
C LYS A 64 0.11 -4.22 9.22
N ILE A 65 -0.01 -4.80 8.03
CA ILE A 65 0.98 -5.72 7.47
C ILE A 65 2.32 -5.00 7.28
N ALA A 66 2.30 -3.81 6.67
CA ALA A 66 3.49 -3.00 6.45
C ALA A 66 4.13 -2.57 7.78
N TYR A 67 3.33 -2.14 8.76
CA TYR A 67 3.81 -1.73 10.07
C TYR A 67 4.54 -2.89 10.76
N ALA A 68 3.93 -4.08 10.78
CA ALA A 68 4.56 -5.27 11.34
C ALA A 68 5.87 -5.64 10.64
N ALA A 69 5.91 -5.56 9.30
CA ALA A 69 7.12 -5.85 8.54
C ALA A 69 8.24 -4.84 8.82
N VAL A 70 7.91 -3.55 8.87
CA VAL A 70 8.87 -2.49 9.16
C VAL A 70 9.35 -2.56 10.61
N CYS A 71 8.50 -2.87 11.59
CA CYS A 71 8.92 -3.09 13.00
C CYS A 71 9.98 -4.19 13.16
N VAL A 72 9.96 -5.22 12.31
CA VAL A 72 10.95 -6.31 12.35
C VAL A 72 12.23 -5.94 11.60
N ASP A 73 12.16 -4.97 10.68
CA ASP A 73 13.32 -4.46 9.96
C ASP A 73 14.20 -3.61 10.89
N ARG A 74 15.49 -3.96 11.00
CA ARG A 74 16.33 -3.63 12.18
C ARG A 74 16.88 -2.19 12.23
N ASP A 75 16.38 -1.27 11.41
CA ASP A 75 17.00 0.05 11.17
C ASP A 75 16.06 1.24 11.46
N ARG A 76 15.42 1.23 12.63
CA ARG A 76 14.31 2.15 12.98
C ARG A 76 14.61 3.22 14.01
N SER A 77 15.79 3.21 14.67
CA SER A 77 16.04 4.05 15.86
C SER A 77 15.78 5.54 15.68
N ASP A 78 15.82 6.03 14.44
CA ASP A 78 15.75 7.45 14.11
C ASP A 78 14.40 7.86 13.49
N PHE A 79 13.48 6.93 13.26
CA PHE A 79 12.17 7.22 12.68
C PHE A 79 11.12 7.47 13.77
N ASP A 80 10.20 8.41 13.52
CA ASP A 80 9.00 8.57 14.32
C ASP A 80 8.09 7.34 14.13
N GLU A 81 8.08 6.48 15.14
CA GLU A 81 7.31 5.23 15.14
C GLU A 81 5.81 5.45 15.33
N ASN A 82 5.42 6.64 15.80
CA ASN A 82 4.03 7.00 16.07
C ASN A 82 3.34 7.60 14.84
N TYR A 83 4.09 7.82 13.75
CA TYR A 83 3.62 8.49 12.54
C TYR A 83 2.33 7.89 11.96
N ALA A 84 2.17 6.56 12.04
CA ALA A 84 0.97 5.84 11.61
C ALA A 84 0.15 5.23 12.76
N GLU A 85 0.55 5.42 14.02
CA GLU A 85 -0.06 4.75 15.18
C GLU A 85 -1.54 5.13 15.35
N ASP A 86 -1.85 6.42 15.27
CA ASP A 86 -3.23 6.90 15.42
C ASP A 86 -4.18 6.37 14.32
N LEU A 87 -3.65 6.07 13.13
CA LEU A 87 -4.41 5.38 12.08
C LEU A 87 -4.70 3.92 12.46
N LEU A 88 -3.67 3.20 12.95
CA LEU A 88 -3.78 1.81 13.37
C LEU A 88 -4.76 1.64 14.55
N LEU A 89 -4.81 2.63 15.43
CA LEU A 89 -5.72 2.70 16.58
C LEU A 89 -7.11 3.27 16.24
N GLY A 90 -7.35 3.68 14.99
CA GLY A 90 -8.64 4.21 14.54
C GLY A 90 -8.98 5.62 15.07
N ARG A 91 -7.97 6.35 15.56
CA ARG A 91 -8.11 7.75 16.02
C ARG A 91 -8.05 8.75 14.85
N ARG A 92 -7.55 8.31 13.70
CA ARG A 92 -7.53 9.05 12.42
C ARG A 92 -8.16 8.22 11.31
N ASN A 93 -8.65 8.90 10.26
CA ASN A 93 -9.35 8.29 9.13
C ASN A 93 -8.77 8.69 7.76
N ASP A 94 -7.53 9.18 7.75
CA ASP A 94 -6.81 9.72 6.59
C ASP A 94 -5.86 8.69 5.94
N VAL A 95 -6.22 7.40 6.02
CA VAL A 95 -5.38 6.26 5.59
C VAL A 95 -4.94 6.33 4.12
N ALA A 96 -5.71 7.01 3.27
CA ALA A 96 -5.38 7.24 1.86
C ALA A 96 -4.08 8.05 1.66
N ASN A 97 -3.66 8.82 2.66
CA ASN A 97 -2.38 9.53 2.60
C ASN A 97 -1.19 8.60 2.84
N PHE A 98 -1.40 7.45 3.46
CA PHE A 98 -0.36 6.53 3.90
C PHE A 98 -0.32 5.25 3.07
N VAL A 99 -1.45 4.83 2.52
CA VAL A 99 -1.57 3.59 1.75
C VAL A 99 -2.21 3.85 0.40
N GLY A 100 -1.63 3.27 -0.64
CA GLY A 100 -2.11 3.36 -2.00
C GLY A 100 -1.58 2.24 -2.88
N SER A 101 -2.06 2.13 -4.11
CA SER A 101 -1.47 1.19 -5.06
C SER A 101 -0.21 1.78 -5.68
N ASP A 102 0.76 0.93 -6.00
CA ASP A 102 1.91 1.30 -6.83
C ASP A 102 1.69 0.72 -8.24
N PRO A 103 1.01 1.44 -9.14
CA PRO A 103 0.70 0.94 -10.47
C PRO A 103 1.94 0.85 -11.38
N GLN A 104 3.03 1.51 -11.01
CA GLN A 104 4.35 1.40 -11.66
C GLN A 104 5.20 0.28 -11.04
N GLY A 105 4.67 -0.38 -9.99
CA GLY A 105 5.41 -1.26 -9.10
C GLY A 105 6.23 -2.29 -9.87
N ARG A 106 7.54 -2.22 -9.67
CA ARG A 106 8.44 -3.33 -9.98
C ARG A 106 7.83 -4.55 -9.32
N GLN A 107 7.34 -5.50 -10.12
CA GLN A 107 6.86 -6.78 -9.60
C GLN A 107 7.91 -7.30 -8.61
N LEU A 108 7.48 -7.56 -7.37
CA LEU A 108 8.31 -8.27 -6.41
C LEU A 108 8.27 -9.72 -6.87
N TYR A 109 9.13 -10.09 -7.82
CA TYR A 109 9.24 -11.46 -8.30
C TYR A 109 9.68 -12.35 -7.13
N SER A 110 8.77 -13.19 -6.65
CA SER A 110 9.02 -14.21 -5.65
C SER A 110 7.89 -15.26 -5.72
N GLU A 111 8.24 -16.52 -5.49
CA GLU A 111 7.33 -17.67 -5.50
C GLU A 111 6.30 -17.67 -4.33
N GLY A 112 6.38 -16.68 -3.44
CA GLY A 112 5.51 -16.54 -2.28
C GLY A 112 4.04 -16.22 -2.61
N THR A 113 3.14 -16.62 -1.72
CA THR A 113 1.71 -16.23 -1.83
C THR A 113 1.53 -14.74 -1.57
N HIS A 114 2.28 -14.16 -0.64
CA HIS A 114 2.33 -12.71 -0.40
C HIS A 114 3.80 -12.28 -0.38
N ASN A 115 4.09 -11.11 -0.94
CA ASN A 115 5.44 -10.53 -0.90
C ASN A 115 5.39 -9.20 -0.16
N ILE A 116 6.33 -9.01 0.76
CA ILE A 116 6.47 -7.76 1.51
C ILE A 116 7.91 -7.31 1.39
N ARG A 117 8.12 -6.06 0.96
CA ARG A 117 9.46 -5.47 0.86
C ARG A 117 9.48 -4.10 1.53
N CYS A 118 10.24 -3.99 2.61
CA CYS A 118 10.50 -2.71 3.27
C CYS A 118 11.38 -1.82 2.38
N PHE A 119 11.20 -0.51 2.50
CA PHE A 119 11.99 0.50 1.81
C PHE A 119 12.02 1.80 2.59
N ASN A 120 13.03 2.62 2.29
CA ASN A 120 13.09 4.02 2.69
C ASN A 120 13.10 4.89 1.42
N VAL A 121 12.39 6.01 1.45
CA VAL A 121 12.30 6.97 0.33
C VAL A 121 12.39 8.40 0.85
N GLU A 122 13.16 9.24 0.17
CA GLU A 122 13.26 10.66 0.49
C GLU A 122 12.29 11.46 -0.38
N VAL A 123 11.44 12.27 0.24
CA VAL A 123 10.49 13.16 -0.42
C VAL A 123 10.46 14.48 0.34
N ASP A 124 10.74 15.57 -0.38
CA ASP A 124 10.61 16.96 0.11
C ASP A 124 11.29 17.23 1.46
N GLY A 125 12.51 16.69 1.63
CA GLY A 125 13.30 16.91 2.85
C GLY A 125 12.88 16.03 4.04
N ALA A 126 12.05 15.02 3.83
CA ALA A 126 11.76 13.98 4.81
C ALA A 126 12.08 12.60 4.23
N VAL A 127 12.57 11.70 5.09
CA VAL A 127 12.74 10.29 4.79
C VAL A 127 11.54 9.52 5.34
N TYR A 128 10.86 8.79 4.49
CA TYR A 128 9.73 7.94 4.83
C TYR A 128 10.16 6.48 4.81
N SER A 129 9.76 5.73 5.83
CA SER A 129 9.90 4.28 5.88
C SER A 129 8.56 3.62 5.65
N GLY A 130 8.56 2.57 4.84
CA GLY A 130 7.35 1.90 4.39
C GLY A 130 7.62 0.50 3.88
N ALA A 131 6.56 -0.14 3.39
CA ALA A 131 6.67 -1.42 2.71
C ALA A 131 5.75 -1.50 1.50
N ASN A 132 6.23 -2.20 0.47
CA ASN A 132 5.41 -2.66 -0.63
C ASN A 132 4.83 -4.03 -0.26
N VAL A 133 3.51 -4.10 -0.13
CA VAL A 133 2.74 -5.28 0.23
C VAL A 133 2.01 -5.79 -1.00
N GLN A 134 2.43 -6.92 -1.54
CA GLN A 134 1.82 -7.58 -2.68
C GLN A 134 1.04 -8.81 -2.22
N LEU A 135 -0.28 -8.73 -2.27
CA LEU A 135 -1.17 -9.81 -1.84
C LEU A 135 -1.47 -10.75 -3.02
N PHE A 136 -1.30 -12.07 -2.85
CA PHE A 136 -1.48 -13.03 -3.95
C PHE A 136 -0.48 -12.81 -5.09
N ALA A 137 0.80 -12.56 -4.74
CA ALA A 137 1.86 -12.22 -5.68
C ALA A 137 2.03 -13.26 -6.80
N LYS A 138 1.87 -14.55 -6.48
CA LYS A 138 1.85 -15.66 -7.46
C LYS A 138 0.77 -15.53 -8.55
N HIS A 139 -0.21 -14.66 -8.38
CA HIS A 139 -1.28 -14.35 -9.34
C HIS A 139 -1.09 -12.98 -10.01
N ALA A 140 0.14 -12.44 -9.99
CA ALA A 140 0.52 -11.18 -10.63
C ALA A 140 -0.32 -9.97 -10.20
N SER A 141 -0.72 -9.90 -8.92
CA SER A 141 -1.37 -8.69 -8.37
C SER A 141 -0.42 -7.49 -8.36
N ASN A 142 -0.96 -6.28 -8.30
CA ASN A 142 -0.17 -5.09 -8.01
C ASN A 142 0.17 -5.01 -6.51
N PRO A 143 1.34 -4.47 -6.17
CA PRO A 143 1.66 -4.14 -4.79
C PRO A 143 0.90 -2.89 -4.31
N TYR A 144 0.66 -2.86 -3.01
CA TYR A 144 0.25 -1.66 -2.29
C TYR A 144 1.46 -1.08 -1.58
N THR A 145 1.68 0.22 -1.71
CA THR A 145 2.68 0.94 -0.96
C THR A 145 2.04 1.47 0.31
N ALA A 146 2.67 1.21 1.45
CA ALA A 146 2.25 1.72 2.74
C ALA A 146 3.43 2.42 3.43
N ILE A 147 3.19 3.64 3.92
CA ILE A 147 4.14 4.44 4.70
C ILE A 147 3.76 4.38 6.17
N VAL A 148 4.73 4.07 7.02
CA VAL A 148 4.48 3.79 8.45
C VAL A 148 5.31 4.64 9.40
N ALA A 149 6.41 5.20 8.92
CA ALA A 149 7.29 6.03 9.74
C ALA A 149 7.89 7.17 8.92
N ARG A 150 8.28 8.25 9.61
CA ARG A 150 8.90 9.45 9.01
C ARG A 150 10.09 9.90 9.85
N ARG A 151 11.11 10.46 9.20
CA ARG A 151 12.19 11.22 9.83
C ARG A 151 12.48 12.47 9.01
N GLU A 152 12.74 13.60 9.65
CA GLU A 152 13.23 14.78 8.94
C GLU A 152 14.63 14.50 8.36
N SER A 153 14.88 14.92 7.12
CA SER A 153 16.24 14.87 6.58
C SER A 153 17.11 15.87 7.36
N VAL A 154 18.32 15.45 7.75
CA VAL A 154 19.30 16.38 8.30
C VAL A 154 19.71 17.33 7.17
N PRO A 155 19.65 18.65 7.36
CA PRO A 155 20.17 19.60 6.36
C PRO A 155 21.62 19.26 6.07
N ARG A 156 21.96 19.05 4.80
CA ARG A 156 23.35 18.91 4.36
C ARG A 156 24.10 20.23 4.48
#